data_AF-A0A2I0VHK0-F1
#
_entry.id   AF-A0A2I0VHK0-F1
#
_cell.length_a   1.000
_cell.length_b   1.000
_cell.length_c   1.000
_cell.angle_alpha   90.00
_cell.angle_beta   90.00
_cell.angle_gamma   90.00
#
_symmetry.space_group_name_H-M   'P 1'
#
loop_
_entity.id
_entity.type
_entity.pdbx_description
1 polymer ?
#
loop_
_entity_poly.entity_id
_entity_poly.type
_entity_poly.pdbx_seq_one_letter_code
_entity_poly.pdbx_strand_id
1 'polypeptide(L)'
;MISKGNLQNRQWLNDLYKIREKWSTAFNKDCFNLGILSTQRSESTNHVCHGFLGLEKVMRNWRRNEQDEEFRCSQTDIVPYMKSSPILKQAAKFYSRKLYAYFEEEFLHGLGELCVENTSSDLSRFSVWNIDNSNDSHNWIVNFNSLEGTIECSCVKFEMMGILCAHCMRVMR
;
A
#
# COMPACT_ATOMS: atom_id res chain seq x y z
N MET A 1 8.57 -4.38 -28.49
CA MET A 1 9.63 -3.40 -28.16
C MET A 1 11.01 -4.05 -28.17
N ILE A 2 11.23 -5.16 -27.43
CA ILE A 2 12.51 -5.89 -27.40
C ILE A 2 12.87 -6.52 -28.76
N SER A 3 11.89 -7.09 -29.46
CA SER A 3 12.04 -7.65 -30.81
C SER A 3 12.37 -6.59 -31.87
N LYS A 4 11.69 -5.44 -31.84
CA LYS A 4 11.96 -4.30 -32.74
C LYS A 4 13.38 -3.73 -32.58
N GLY A 5 14.00 -3.89 -31.40
CA GLY A 5 15.35 -3.39 -31.12
C GLY A 5 16.46 -4.43 -31.19
N ASN A 6 16.19 -5.69 -31.54
CA ASN A 6 17.17 -6.80 -31.49
C ASN A 6 17.91 -6.90 -30.13
N LEU A 7 17.19 -6.63 -29.03
CA LEU A 7 17.80 -6.59 -27.69
C LEU A 7 17.81 -7.95 -26.95
N GLN A 8 17.24 -8.98 -27.57
CA GLN A 8 16.98 -10.31 -26.99
C GLN A 8 18.23 -10.98 -26.37
N ASN A 9 19.39 -10.80 -26.99
CA ASN A 9 20.65 -11.46 -26.61
C ASN A 9 21.64 -10.53 -25.89
N ARG A 10 21.21 -9.36 -25.43
CA ARG A 10 22.08 -8.43 -24.73
C ARG A 10 22.23 -8.84 -23.26
N GLN A 11 23.46 -9.13 -22.86
CA GLN A 11 23.78 -9.58 -21.50
C GLN A 11 23.25 -8.62 -20.41
N TRP A 12 23.41 -7.31 -20.61
CA TRP A 12 22.93 -6.30 -19.66
C TRP A 12 21.41 -6.33 -19.47
N LEU A 13 20.62 -6.66 -20.50
CA LEU A 13 19.16 -6.73 -20.40
C LEU A 13 18.75 -7.97 -19.61
N ASN A 14 19.44 -9.09 -19.86
CA ASN A 14 19.24 -10.32 -19.09
C ASN A 14 19.61 -10.11 -17.61
N ASP A 15 20.71 -9.43 -17.33
CA ASP A 15 21.14 -9.13 -15.96
C ASP A 15 20.19 -8.15 -15.26
N LEU A 16 19.68 -7.14 -15.98
CA LEU A 16 18.64 -6.24 -15.47
C LEU A 16 17.34 -7.00 -15.17
N TYR A 17 16.93 -7.93 -16.03
CA TYR A 17 15.74 -8.75 -15.83
C TYR A 17 15.87 -9.73 -14.65
N LYS A 18 17.08 -10.26 -14.39
CA LYS A 18 17.35 -11.11 -13.22
C LYS A 18 17.07 -10.38 -11.90
N ILE A 19 17.33 -9.07 -11.85
CA ILE A 19 17.10 -8.25 -10.64
C ILE A 19 15.76 -7.50 -10.65
N ARG A 20 14.81 -7.88 -11.50
CA ARG A 20 13.51 -7.18 -11.69
C ARG A 20 12.71 -6.97 -10.40
N GLU A 21 12.81 -7.85 -9.43
CA GLU A 21 12.15 -7.69 -8.12
C GLU A 21 12.67 -6.45 -7.36
N LYS A 22 13.91 -6.03 -7.61
CA LYS A 22 14.52 -4.87 -6.94
C LYS A 22 14.08 -3.52 -7.51
N TRP A 23 13.66 -3.48 -8.78
CA TRP A 23 13.39 -2.22 -9.49
C TRP A 23 12.01 -2.16 -10.14
N SER A 24 11.35 -3.28 -10.43
CA SER A 24 10.02 -3.29 -11.03
C SER A 24 8.96 -3.43 -9.95
N THR A 25 8.07 -2.45 -9.86
CA THR A 25 6.96 -2.42 -8.92
C THR A 25 5.98 -3.59 -9.15
N ALA A 26 5.88 -4.09 -10.39
CA ALA A 26 5.05 -5.25 -10.70
C ALA A 26 5.53 -6.55 -10.04
N PHE A 27 6.84 -6.65 -9.73
CA PHE A 27 7.47 -7.81 -9.12
C PHE A 27 7.88 -7.58 -7.66
N ASN A 28 7.56 -6.42 -7.08
CA ASN A 28 7.96 -6.03 -5.73
C ASN A 28 6.76 -5.95 -4.76
N LYS A 29 5.77 -6.82 -4.98
CA LYS A 29 4.49 -6.83 -4.29
C LYS A 29 4.57 -7.38 -2.86
N ASP A 30 5.60 -8.19 -2.57
CA ASP A 30 5.79 -8.87 -1.30
C ASP A 30 6.75 -8.13 -0.35
N CYS A 31 7.07 -6.86 -0.63
CA CYS A 31 7.97 -6.06 0.19
C CYS A 31 7.26 -4.84 0.75
N PHE A 32 7.38 -4.65 2.07
CA PHE A 32 6.97 -3.45 2.75
C PHE A 32 7.75 -2.23 2.23
N ASN A 33 7.07 -1.37 1.49
CA ASN A 33 7.65 -0.22 0.80
C ASN A 33 7.00 1.12 1.17
N LEU A 34 5.97 1.12 2.04
CA LEU A 34 5.24 2.32 2.47
C LEU A 34 4.68 3.17 1.31
N GLY A 35 4.42 2.55 0.17
CA GLY A 35 4.00 3.25 -1.05
C GLY A 35 5.13 3.97 -1.79
N ILE A 36 6.39 3.83 -1.36
CA ILE A 36 7.55 4.42 -2.03
C ILE A 36 7.94 3.55 -3.22
N LEU A 37 7.72 4.06 -4.43
CA LEU A 37 8.07 3.37 -5.67
C LEU A 37 9.60 3.26 -5.83
N SER A 38 10.08 2.19 -6.47
CA SER A 38 11.53 1.93 -6.62
C SER A 38 12.27 3.10 -7.31
N THR A 39 11.61 3.77 -8.25
CA THR A 39 12.17 4.91 -8.99
C THR A 39 12.40 6.11 -8.08
N GLN A 40 11.43 6.43 -7.21
CA GLN A 40 11.55 7.48 -6.20
C GLN A 40 12.66 7.16 -5.18
N ARG A 41 12.86 5.88 -4.83
CA ARG A 41 13.99 5.43 -3.99
C ARG A 41 15.31 5.69 -4.70
N SER A 42 15.40 5.39 -5.99
CA SER A 42 16.63 5.58 -6.77
C SER A 42 16.96 7.07 -7.00
N GLU A 43 15.96 7.91 -7.27
CA GLU A 43 16.14 9.35 -7.50
C GLU A 43 16.55 10.07 -6.22
N SER A 44 15.86 9.80 -5.10
CA SER A 44 16.24 10.38 -3.80
C SER A 44 17.63 9.92 -3.36
N THR A 45 17.97 8.63 -3.54
CA THR A 45 19.29 8.11 -3.18
C THR A 45 20.38 8.69 -4.11
N ASN A 46 20.15 8.75 -5.41
CA ASN A 46 21.11 9.30 -6.37
C ASN A 46 21.34 10.81 -6.16
N HIS A 47 20.32 11.58 -5.78
CA HIS A 47 20.49 12.99 -5.46
C HIS A 47 21.32 13.21 -4.18
N VAL A 48 21.20 12.31 -3.21
CA VAL A 48 21.86 12.40 -1.90
C VAL A 48 23.28 11.84 -1.93
N CYS A 49 23.58 10.90 -2.82
CA CYS A 49 24.86 10.19 -2.90
C CYS A 49 25.97 11.00 -3.59
N HIS A 50 26.15 12.27 -3.20
CA HIS A 50 27.38 13.03 -3.48
C HIS A 50 28.44 12.89 -2.37
N GLY A 51 28.21 12.02 -1.36
CA GLY A 51 29.18 11.66 -0.31
C GLY A 51 28.53 11.35 1.05
N PHE A 52 29.32 10.80 1.99
CA PHE A 52 28.87 10.46 3.36
C PHE A 52 28.23 11.64 4.12
N LEU A 53 28.70 12.87 3.87
CA LEU A 53 28.18 14.10 4.47
C LEU A 53 26.74 14.43 4.00
N GLY A 54 26.37 14.04 2.78
CA GLY A 54 25.01 14.21 2.26
C GLY A 54 24.00 13.32 3.00
N LEU A 55 24.39 12.07 3.26
CA LEU A 55 23.58 11.10 4.00
C LEU A 55 23.32 11.54 5.44
N GLU A 56 24.33 12.04 6.15
CA GLU A 56 24.17 12.50 7.53
C GLU A 56 23.18 13.67 7.64
N LYS A 57 23.27 14.64 6.72
CA LYS A 57 22.34 15.78 6.68
C LYS A 57 20.90 15.33 6.41
N VAL A 58 20.71 14.36 5.51
CA VAL A 58 19.39 13.79 5.21
C VAL A 58 18.82 13.05 6.41
N MET A 59 19.61 12.19 7.07
CA MET A 59 19.18 11.49 8.28
C MET A 59 18.78 12.45 9.39
N ARG A 60 19.54 13.54 9.58
CA ARG A 60 19.21 14.58 10.56
C ARG A 60 17.89 15.26 10.23
N ASN A 61 17.64 15.54 8.95
CA ASN A 61 16.39 16.13 8.50
C ASN A 61 15.20 15.18 8.72
N TRP A 62 15.37 13.88 8.44
CA TRP A 62 14.35 12.86 8.69
C TRP A 62 13.98 12.77 10.17
N ARG A 63 14.97 12.69 11.07
CA ARG A 63 14.71 12.68 12.52
C ARG A 63 14.00 13.93 13.02
N ARG A 64 14.35 15.09 12.45
CA ARG A 64 13.67 16.35 12.80
C ARG A 64 12.21 16.34 12.36
N ASN A 65 11.94 15.87 11.13
CA ASN A 65 10.58 15.75 10.62
C ASN A 65 9.76 14.74 11.42
N GLU A 66 10.37 13.63 11.84
CA GLU A 66 9.75 12.63 12.71
C GLU A 66 9.33 13.24 14.05
N GLN A 67 10.23 13.97 14.72
CA GLN A 67 9.91 14.68 15.97
C GLN A 67 8.81 15.72 15.81
N ASP A 68 8.82 16.48 14.70
CA ASP A 68 7.77 17.48 14.44
C ASP A 68 6.41 16.82 14.25
N GLU A 69 6.35 15.72 13.50
CA GLU A 69 5.10 14.95 13.32
C GLU A 69 4.62 14.30 14.62
N GLU A 70 5.53 13.75 15.43
CA GLU A 70 5.20 13.20 16.75
C GLU A 70 4.62 14.28 17.67
N PHE A 71 5.27 15.45 17.71
CA PHE A 71 4.77 16.59 18.45
C PHE A 71 3.36 16.99 17.96
N ARG A 72 3.15 17.16 16.66
CA ARG A 72 1.84 17.51 16.09
C ARG A 72 0.76 16.48 16.40
N CYS A 73 1.10 15.19 16.41
CA CYS A 73 0.19 14.11 16.80
C CYS A 73 -0.19 14.20 18.30
N SER A 74 0.75 14.58 19.16
CA SER A 74 0.49 14.74 20.61
C SER A 74 -0.40 15.95 20.95
N GLN A 75 -0.42 16.97 20.10
CA GLN A 75 -1.14 18.23 20.38
C GLN A 75 -2.64 18.15 20.09
N THR A 76 -3.07 17.25 19.21
CA THR A 76 -4.45 17.22 18.73
C THR A 76 -4.90 15.79 18.47
N ASP A 77 -6.10 15.46 18.93
CA ASP A 77 -6.71 14.19 18.60
C ASP A 77 -7.07 14.11 17.11
N ILE A 78 -7.07 12.89 16.58
CA ILE A 78 -7.63 12.59 15.28
C ILE A 78 -9.15 12.51 15.43
N VAL A 79 -9.88 13.28 14.62
CA VAL A 79 -11.34 13.28 14.60
C VAL A 79 -11.82 12.49 13.38
N PRO A 80 -12.42 11.30 13.57
CA PRO A 80 -12.93 10.53 12.45
C PRO A 80 -14.02 11.24 11.66
N TYR A 81 -14.00 11.06 10.35
CA TYR A 81 -15.08 11.50 9.46
C TYR A 81 -16.43 10.93 9.90
N MET A 82 -16.48 9.60 10.11
CA MET A 82 -17.64 8.92 10.69
C MET A 82 -17.42 8.65 12.18
N LYS A 83 -17.80 9.62 13.02
CA LYS A 83 -17.64 9.57 14.49
C LYS A 83 -18.33 8.39 15.18
N SER A 84 -19.28 7.73 14.52
CA SER A 84 -19.94 6.52 15.03
C SER A 84 -19.18 5.23 14.72
N SER A 85 -18.23 5.24 13.77
CA SER A 85 -17.52 4.04 13.34
C SER A 85 -16.53 3.55 14.41
N PRO A 86 -16.69 2.32 14.96
CA PRO A 86 -15.75 1.78 15.94
C PRO A 86 -14.37 1.49 15.31
N ILE A 87 -14.34 1.09 14.03
CA ILE A 87 -13.10 0.82 13.28
C ILE A 87 -12.27 2.10 13.15
N LEU A 88 -12.89 3.21 12.73
CA LEU A 88 -12.17 4.48 12.61
C LEU A 88 -11.71 5.00 13.98
N LYS A 89 -12.51 4.85 15.03
CA LYS A 89 -12.09 5.22 16.40
C LYS A 89 -10.87 4.43 16.87
N GLN A 90 -10.82 3.14 16.55
CA GLN A 90 -9.67 2.30 16.89
C GLN A 90 -8.44 2.75 16.11
N ALA A 91 -8.55 2.90 14.78
CA ALA A 91 -7.44 3.36 13.94
C ALA A 91 -6.90 4.73 14.38
N ALA A 92 -7.78 5.67 14.74
CA ALA A 92 -7.41 7.00 15.24
C ALA A 92 -6.56 6.98 16.53
N LYS A 93 -6.62 5.90 17.31
CA LYS A 93 -5.82 5.74 18.54
C LYS A 93 -4.42 5.17 18.28
N PHE A 94 -4.26 4.38 17.22
CA PHE A 94 -3.02 3.64 16.96
C PHE A 94 -2.19 4.25 15.83
N TYR A 95 -2.82 4.90 14.86
CA TYR A 95 -2.14 5.45 13.70
C TYR A 95 -1.69 6.88 13.92
N SER A 96 -0.51 7.20 13.38
CA SER A 96 -0.12 8.59 13.18
C SER A 96 -1.12 9.29 12.26
N ARG A 97 -1.20 10.62 12.33
CA ARG A 97 -2.15 11.40 11.53
C ARG A 97 -2.08 11.09 10.03
N LYS A 98 -0.86 10.89 9.51
CA LYS A 98 -0.65 10.55 8.09
C LYS A 98 -1.13 9.15 7.74
N LEU A 99 -0.84 8.14 8.58
CA LEU A 99 -1.32 6.78 8.37
C LEU A 99 -2.84 6.69 8.51
N TYR A 100 -3.41 7.42 9.46
CA TYR A 100 -4.85 7.52 9.62
C TYR A 100 -5.54 8.11 8.39
N ALA A 101 -4.98 9.16 7.78
CA ALA A 101 -5.55 9.74 6.57
C ALA A 101 -5.65 8.71 5.43
N TYR A 102 -4.60 7.92 5.19
CA TYR A 102 -4.65 6.82 4.21
C TYR A 102 -5.66 5.74 4.59
N PHE A 103 -5.75 5.38 5.86
CA PHE A 103 -6.71 4.38 6.33
C PHE A 103 -8.16 4.87 6.19
N GLU A 104 -8.43 6.13 6.50
CA GLU A 104 -9.76 6.73 6.38
C GLU A 104 -10.19 6.82 4.92
N GLU A 105 -9.27 7.16 4.01
CA GLU A 105 -9.51 7.12 2.56
C GLU A 105 -9.90 5.70 2.11
N GLU A 106 -9.13 4.68 2.48
CA GLU A 106 -9.45 3.27 2.18
C GLU A 106 -10.79 2.83 2.78
N PHE A 107 -11.08 3.27 4.01
CA PHE A 107 -12.35 2.99 4.67
C PHE A 107 -13.51 3.55 3.87
N LEU A 108 -13.44 4.83 3.48
CA LEU A 108 -14.49 5.51 2.74
C LEU A 108 -14.67 4.91 1.33
N HIS A 109 -13.57 4.62 0.63
CA HIS A 109 -13.60 3.95 -0.66
C HIS A 109 -14.33 2.59 -0.57
N GLY A 110 -14.08 1.84 0.51
CA GLY A 110 -14.77 0.58 0.79
C GLY A 110 -16.27 0.70 1.11
N LEU A 111 -16.81 1.89 1.38
CA LEU A 111 -18.23 2.07 1.69
C LEU A 111 -19.12 2.19 0.46
N GLY A 112 -18.63 2.86 -0.58
CA GLY A 112 -19.49 3.40 -1.63
C GLY A 112 -19.18 2.92 -3.03
N GLU A 113 -17.96 2.44 -3.28
CA GLU A 113 -17.46 2.29 -4.65
C GLU A 113 -17.20 0.82 -5.04
N LEU A 114 -17.38 -0.11 -4.08
CA LEU A 114 -17.06 -1.54 -4.24
C LEU A 114 -18.28 -2.47 -4.11
N CYS A 115 -18.40 -3.38 -5.07
CA CYS A 115 -19.26 -4.56 -5.01
C CYS A 115 -18.51 -5.75 -4.40
N VAL A 116 -19.23 -6.65 -3.74
CA VAL A 116 -18.69 -7.90 -3.19
C VAL A 116 -19.63 -9.06 -3.49
N GLU A 117 -19.05 -10.18 -3.88
CA GLU A 117 -19.74 -11.46 -4.03
C GLU A 117 -18.96 -12.55 -3.32
N ASN A 118 -19.67 -13.37 -2.55
CA ASN A 118 -19.08 -14.57 -1.97
C ASN A 118 -18.99 -15.66 -3.03
N THR A 119 -17.77 -16.16 -3.26
CA THR A 119 -17.47 -17.19 -4.26
C THR A 119 -17.33 -18.59 -3.64
N SER A 120 -17.49 -18.70 -2.32
CA SER A 120 -17.26 -19.91 -1.53
C SER A 120 -18.49 -20.28 -0.70
N SER A 121 -18.72 -21.57 -0.45
CA SER A 121 -19.83 -22.01 0.40
C SER A 121 -19.62 -21.68 1.89
N ASP A 122 -18.37 -21.54 2.32
CA ASP A 122 -17.94 -21.38 3.70
C ASP A 122 -17.60 -19.93 4.09
N LEU A 123 -17.93 -18.95 3.23
CA LEU A 123 -17.61 -17.53 3.43
C LEU A 123 -16.10 -17.27 3.60
N SER A 124 -15.26 -18.12 3.02
CA SER A 124 -13.80 -17.98 3.07
C SER A 124 -13.23 -17.10 1.95
N ARG A 125 -13.97 -16.93 0.83
CA ARG A 125 -13.44 -16.29 -0.37
C ARG A 125 -14.45 -15.39 -1.06
N PHE A 126 -14.06 -14.13 -1.26
CA PHE A 126 -14.88 -13.09 -1.84
C PHE A 126 -14.22 -12.49 -3.09
N SER A 127 -15.03 -12.22 -4.11
CA SER A 127 -14.66 -11.40 -5.27
C SER A 127 -15.14 -9.98 -5.04
N VAL A 128 -14.25 -9.00 -5.23
CA VAL A 128 -14.51 -7.57 -5.02
C VAL A 128 -14.17 -6.81 -6.30
N TRP A 129 -15.00 -5.87 -6.73
CA TRP A 129 -14.77 -5.05 -7.93
C TRP A 129 -15.42 -3.67 -7.81
N ASN A 130 -14.99 -2.72 -8.64
CA ASN A 130 -15.55 -1.37 -8.67
C ASN A 130 -16.93 -1.34 -9.33
N ILE A 131 -17.84 -0.54 -8.78
CA ILE A 131 -19.21 -0.36 -9.30
C ILE A 131 -19.20 0.24 -10.72
N ASP A 132 -18.30 1.20 -10.96
CA ASP A 132 -18.31 2.01 -12.19
C ASP A 132 -17.63 1.35 -13.40
N ASN A 133 -16.99 0.18 -13.21
CA ASN A 133 -16.24 -0.50 -14.27
C ASN A 133 -17.04 -1.61 -14.95
N SER A 134 -17.98 -1.22 -15.83
CA SER A 134 -18.62 -2.15 -16.76
C SER A 134 -17.68 -2.68 -17.86
N ASN A 135 -16.49 -2.07 -18.02
CA ASN A 135 -15.52 -2.41 -19.08
C ASN A 135 -14.16 -2.93 -18.58
N ASP A 136 -13.88 -2.88 -17.27
CA ASP A 136 -12.61 -3.35 -16.71
C ASP A 136 -12.87 -4.42 -15.66
N SER A 137 -12.73 -5.68 -16.06
CA SER A 137 -13.04 -6.88 -15.27
C SER A 137 -11.97 -7.17 -14.21
N HIS A 138 -11.31 -6.15 -13.65
CA HIS A 138 -10.30 -6.38 -12.65
C HIS A 138 -10.96 -6.64 -11.31
N ASN A 139 -11.11 -7.93 -11.00
CA ASN A 139 -11.64 -8.39 -9.74
C ASN A 139 -10.49 -8.67 -8.77
N TRP A 140 -10.63 -8.16 -7.55
CA TRP A 140 -9.78 -8.52 -6.43
C TRP A 140 -10.37 -9.69 -5.68
N ILE A 141 -9.48 -10.54 -5.16
CA ILE A 141 -9.86 -11.70 -4.38
C ILE A 141 -9.48 -11.40 -2.94
N VAL A 142 -10.45 -11.57 -2.04
CA VAL A 142 -10.25 -11.45 -0.61
C VAL A 142 -10.48 -12.81 0.02
N ASN A 143 -9.49 -13.32 0.75
CA ASN A 143 -9.61 -14.53 1.55
C ASN A 143 -9.80 -14.13 3.01
N PHE A 144 -10.78 -14.73 3.68
CA PHE A 144 -11.06 -14.53 5.09
C PHE A 144 -11.00 -15.87 5.81
N ASN A 145 -10.15 -15.97 6.82
CA ASN A 145 -10.08 -17.13 7.69
C ASN A 145 -10.73 -16.78 9.04
N SER A 146 -11.95 -17.28 9.26
CA SER A 146 -12.72 -17.02 10.48
C SER A 146 -12.12 -17.67 11.73
N LEU A 147 -11.35 -18.75 11.58
CA LEU A 147 -10.72 -19.46 12.70
C LEU A 147 -9.52 -18.69 13.26
N GLU A 148 -8.72 -18.12 12.36
CA GLU A 148 -7.52 -17.34 12.72
C GLU A 148 -7.80 -15.84 12.84
N GLY A 149 -8.94 -15.37 12.33
CA GLY A 149 -9.28 -13.95 12.27
C GLY A 149 -8.42 -13.17 11.27
N THR A 150 -7.88 -13.84 10.25
CA THR A 150 -7.00 -13.24 9.24
C THR A 150 -7.77 -12.90 7.96
N ILE A 151 -7.34 -11.83 7.30
CA ILE A 151 -7.91 -11.39 6.02
C ILE A 151 -6.79 -10.96 5.08
N GLU A 152 -6.82 -11.48 3.86
CA GLU A 152 -5.80 -11.26 2.85
C GLU A 152 -6.45 -10.83 1.55
N CYS A 153 -5.83 -9.90 0.83
CA CYS A 153 -6.34 -9.43 -0.46
C CYS A 153 -5.26 -9.55 -1.55
N SER A 154 -5.67 -9.96 -2.76
CA SER A 154 -4.79 -10.03 -3.93
C SER A 154 -4.18 -8.68 -4.35
N CYS A 155 -4.68 -7.56 -3.82
CA CYS A 155 -4.07 -6.24 -4.03
C CYS A 155 -2.77 -6.03 -3.24
N VAL A 156 -2.50 -6.88 -2.24
CA VAL A 156 -1.32 -6.89 -1.35
C VAL A 156 -0.98 -5.57 -0.66
N LYS A 157 -1.97 -4.67 -0.52
CA LYS A 157 -1.74 -3.33 0.03
C LYS A 157 -1.30 -3.35 1.49
N PHE A 158 -1.76 -4.34 2.25
CA PHE A 158 -1.36 -4.48 3.65
C PHE A 158 0.12 -4.87 3.76
N GLU A 159 0.58 -5.79 2.93
CA GLU A 159 1.96 -6.25 2.86
C GLU A 159 2.89 -5.12 2.37
N MET A 160 2.42 -4.31 1.41
CA MET A 160 3.19 -3.20 0.87
C MET A 160 3.22 -1.95 1.78
N MET A 161 2.10 -1.62 2.44
CA MET A 161 1.91 -0.34 3.14
C MET A 161 1.63 -0.48 4.64
N GLY A 162 1.30 -1.66 5.14
CA GLY A 162 0.84 -1.89 6.52
C GLY A 162 -0.57 -1.36 6.80
N ILE A 163 -1.32 -1.01 5.75
CA ILE A 163 -2.65 -0.40 5.84
C ILE A 163 -3.62 -1.34 5.12
N LEU A 164 -4.73 -1.65 5.80
CA LEU A 164 -5.73 -2.54 5.26
C LEU A 164 -6.46 -1.86 4.07
N CYS A 165 -6.60 -2.59 2.96
CA CYS A 165 -7.23 -2.04 1.77
C CYS A 165 -8.75 -1.93 1.87
N ALA A 166 -9.32 -1.10 1.00
CA ALA A 166 -10.76 -0.95 0.80
C ALA A 166 -11.47 -2.28 0.52
N HIS A 167 -10.84 -3.22 -0.21
CA HIS A 167 -11.43 -4.53 -0.51
C HIS A 167 -11.66 -5.38 0.74
N CYS A 168 -10.65 -5.45 1.63
CA CYS A 168 -10.78 -6.14 2.91
C CYS A 168 -11.85 -5.48 3.78
N MET A 169 -11.84 -4.13 3.84
CA MET A 169 -12.82 -3.36 4.60
C MET A 169 -14.26 -3.59 4.11
N ARG A 170 -14.44 -3.73 2.80
CA ARG A 170 -15.73 -4.04 2.17
C ARG A 170 -16.28 -5.41 2.55
N VAL A 171 -15.38 -6.39 2.76
CA VAL A 171 -15.72 -7.77 3.15
C VAL A 171 -15.99 -7.90 4.65
N MET A 172 -15.26 -7.18 5.50
CA MET A 172 -15.42 -7.25 6.96
C MET A 172 -16.69 -6.57 7.50
N ARG A 173 -17.51 -5.98 6.63
CA ARG A 173 -18.68 -5.19 6.99
C ARG A 173 -19.97 -5.95 6.70
#